data_AF-A0A2T2VRP0-F1
#
_entry.id   AF-A0A2T2VRP0-F1
#
_cell.length_a   1.000
_cell.length_b   1.000
_cell.length_c   1.000
_cell.angle_alpha   90.00
_cell.angle_beta   90.00
_cell.angle_gamma   90.00
#
_symmetry.space_group_name_H-M   'P 1'
#
loop_
_entity.id
_entity.type
_entity.pdbx_description
1 polymer ?
#
loop_
_entity_poly.entity_id
_entity_poly.type
_entity_poly.pdbx_seq_one_letter_code
_entity_poly.pdbx_strand_id
1 'polypeptide(L)'
;MSNSEENKYLLDTIKRPIRYYRISINGFGGETAYVKLSKEQYEFWLKLSQTEDISEYMYNTTDFVETHDIADQFNFLKVITDDEVFYYEWYDNPNIELHQYGANIDSSGITVDEHENGEYHSEFIDSVVDSNDIFQFMEDNDLDNITCVCPDEQCPTYVLHFSSYEKGTFFDGRIEVAGKFDPAKLKIVTTEFWNGEEIITSITYNDVEIDNDGAETRDKGCEVSLL
;
A
#
# COMPACT_ATOMS: atom_id res chain seq x y z
N MET A 1 12.02 -46.25 16.29
CA MET A 1 11.45 -46.21 14.94
C MET A 1 11.50 -44.74 14.55
N SER A 2 12.41 -44.33 13.64
CA SER A 2 12.31 -42.94 13.14
C SER A 2 11.08 -42.86 12.27
N ASN A 3 10.26 -41.85 12.49
CA ASN A 3 8.98 -41.74 11.81
C ASN A 3 9.26 -41.50 10.32
N SER A 4 8.59 -42.23 9.43
CA SER A 4 8.90 -42.18 7.99
C SER A 4 8.71 -40.78 7.39
N GLU A 5 7.86 -39.97 8.02
CA GLU A 5 7.61 -38.55 7.75
C GLU A 5 8.82 -37.68 8.09
N GLU A 6 9.42 -37.84 9.27
CA GLU A 6 10.62 -37.10 9.69
C GLU A 6 11.82 -37.41 8.78
N ASN A 7 11.98 -38.67 8.38
CA ASN A 7 13.02 -39.04 7.42
C ASN A 7 12.79 -38.42 6.04
N LYS A 8 11.54 -38.36 5.56
CA LYS A 8 11.19 -37.70 4.30
C LYS A 8 11.45 -36.20 4.38
N TYR A 9 11.06 -35.56 5.47
CA TYR A 9 11.32 -34.16 5.74
C TYR A 9 12.82 -33.86 5.71
N LEU A 10 13.63 -34.62 6.44
CA LEU A 10 15.08 -34.46 6.45
C LEU A 10 15.69 -34.67 5.07
N LEU A 11 15.26 -35.69 4.33
CA LEU A 11 15.76 -35.95 2.97
C LEU A 11 15.39 -34.83 1.98
N ASP A 12 14.19 -34.27 2.09
CA ASP A 12 13.72 -33.17 1.25
C ASP A 12 14.50 -31.88 1.53
N THR A 13 14.69 -31.55 2.81
CA THR A 13 15.53 -30.42 3.23
C THR A 13 16.99 -30.58 2.80
N ILE A 14 17.55 -31.80 2.86
CA ILE A 14 18.91 -32.06 2.36
C ILE A 14 19.02 -31.88 0.83
N LYS A 15 18.00 -32.28 0.08
CA LYS A 15 17.98 -32.13 -1.39
C LYS A 15 17.80 -30.68 -1.81
N ARG A 16 17.04 -29.89 -1.06
CA ARG A 16 16.72 -28.48 -1.33
C ARG A 16 17.02 -27.65 -0.08
N PRO A 17 18.32 -27.43 0.23
CA PRO A 17 18.73 -26.73 1.43
C PRO A 17 18.41 -25.24 1.37
N ILE A 18 18.36 -24.69 0.15
CA ILE A 18 17.94 -23.32 -0.14
C ILE A 18 16.65 -23.38 -0.96
N ARG A 19 15.68 -22.56 -0.58
CA ARG A 19 14.39 -22.43 -1.25
C ARG A 19 14.07 -20.96 -1.47
N TYR A 20 13.27 -20.70 -2.49
CA TYR A 20 12.90 -19.36 -2.91
C TYR A 20 11.40 -19.22 -2.78
N TYR A 21 10.95 -18.15 -2.12
CA TYR A 21 9.54 -17.89 -1.91
C TYR A 21 9.17 -16.52 -2.44
N ARG A 22 8.00 -16.42 -3.05
CA ARG A 22 7.34 -15.19 -3.44
C ARG A 22 6.19 -14.94 -2.48
N ILE A 23 6.18 -13.81 -1.80
CA ILE A 23 5.14 -13.39 -0.86
C ILE A 23 4.34 -12.28 -1.54
N SER A 24 3.04 -12.48 -1.71
CA SER A 24 2.17 -11.49 -2.32
C SER A 24 1.02 -11.12 -1.39
N ILE A 25 0.73 -9.82 -1.27
CA ILE A 25 -0.45 -9.30 -0.56
C ILE A 25 -1.46 -8.83 -1.60
N ASN A 26 -2.64 -9.44 -1.58
CA ASN A 26 -3.70 -9.21 -2.55
C ASN A 26 -4.96 -8.75 -1.83
N GLY A 27 -5.73 -7.84 -2.42
CA GLY A 27 -6.96 -7.40 -1.78
C GLY A 27 -7.44 -6.05 -2.25
N PHE A 28 -8.03 -5.31 -1.31
CA PHE A 28 -8.35 -3.90 -1.47
C PHE A 28 -7.38 -3.04 -0.66
N GLY A 29 -7.23 -1.82 -1.12
CA GLY A 29 -6.32 -0.83 -0.57
C GLY A 29 -6.34 0.38 -1.47
N GLY A 30 -5.24 1.11 -1.48
CA GLY A 30 -5.21 2.32 -2.27
C GLY A 30 -3.97 3.15 -2.07
N GLU A 31 -4.05 4.33 -2.65
CA GLU A 31 -3.08 5.40 -2.48
C GLU A 31 -3.80 6.60 -1.86
N THR A 32 -3.24 7.16 -0.80
CA THR A 32 -3.82 8.32 -0.12
C THR A 32 -2.80 9.43 0.02
N ALA A 33 -3.23 10.67 -0.17
CA ALA A 33 -2.43 11.86 0.08
C ALA A 33 -3.21 12.88 0.90
N TYR A 34 -2.52 13.48 1.86
CA TYR A 34 -3.01 14.55 2.71
C TYR A 34 -2.28 15.83 2.34
N VAL A 35 -2.93 16.68 1.55
CA VAL A 35 -2.36 17.94 1.06
C VAL A 35 -2.78 19.07 1.99
N LYS A 36 -1.79 19.75 2.57
CA LYS A 36 -2.04 20.92 3.40
C LYS A 36 -2.44 22.12 2.58
N LEU A 37 -3.45 22.82 3.06
CA LEU A 37 -3.97 24.03 2.47
C LEU A 37 -3.77 25.23 3.41
N SER A 38 -3.72 26.42 2.83
CA SER A 38 -4.04 27.64 3.57
C SER A 38 -5.53 27.64 3.96
N LYS A 39 -5.89 28.43 4.97
CA LYS A 39 -7.27 28.59 5.38
C LYS A 39 -8.15 29.08 4.23
N GLU A 40 -7.68 30.05 3.46
CA GLU A 40 -8.40 30.63 2.33
C GLU A 40 -8.61 29.61 1.20
N GLN A 41 -7.61 28.77 0.92
CA GLN A 41 -7.76 27.64 0.00
C GLN A 41 -8.80 26.64 0.51
N TYR A 42 -8.69 26.22 1.78
CA TYR A 42 -9.63 25.28 2.37
C TYR A 42 -11.08 25.77 2.32
N GLU A 43 -11.33 27.02 2.72
CA GLU A 43 -12.67 27.62 2.68
C GLU A 43 -13.22 27.72 1.24
N PHE A 44 -12.35 27.99 0.26
CA PHE A 44 -12.73 27.98 -1.15
C PHE A 44 -13.13 26.57 -1.61
N TRP A 45 -12.28 25.56 -1.39
CA TRP A 45 -12.53 24.17 -1.81
C TRP A 45 -13.72 23.56 -1.09
N LEU A 46 -13.92 23.86 0.20
CA LEU A 46 -15.08 23.42 0.98
C LEU A 46 -16.39 23.99 0.45
N LYS A 47 -16.36 25.23 -0.06
CA LYS A 47 -17.54 25.81 -0.69
C LYS A 47 -17.79 25.19 -2.06
N LEU A 48 -16.73 24.94 -2.84
CA LEU A 48 -16.82 24.38 -4.18
C LEU A 48 -17.33 22.93 -4.14
N SER A 49 -16.89 22.12 -3.17
CA SER A 49 -17.31 20.72 -3.00
C SER A 49 -18.80 20.54 -2.69
N GLN A 50 -19.51 21.61 -2.31
CA GLN A 50 -20.96 21.56 -2.10
C GLN A 50 -21.75 21.60 -3.41
N THR A 51 -21.12 21.99 -4.51
CA THR A 51 -21.78 22.15 -5.81
C THR A 51 -21.11 21.38 -6.93
N GLU A 52 -19.80 21.13 -6.83
CA GLU A 52 -18.99 20.46 -7.84
C GLU A 52 -18.33 19.20 -7.28
N ASP A 53 -18.02 18.26 -8.17
CA ASP A 53 -17.21 17.09 -7.84
C ASP A 53 -15.72 17.47 -7.87
N ILE A 54 -15.19 17.85 -6.71
CA ILE A 54 -13.78 18.27 -6.59
C ILE A 54 -12.79 17.09 -6.70
N SER A 55 -13.24 15.85 -6.87
CA SER A 55 -12.34 14.73 -7.17
C SER A 55 -11.78 14.82 -8.59
N GLU A 56 -12.53 15.42 -9.52
CA GLU A 56 -12.07 15.68 -10.89
C GLU A 56 -10.89 16.64 -10.90
N TYR A 57 -10.81 17.58 -9.96
CA TYR A 57 -9.65 18.45 -9.82
C TYR A 57 -8.37 17.67 -9.45
N MET A 58 -8.51 16.60 -8.68
CA MET A 58 -7.37 15.80 -8.20
C MET A 58 -6.87 14.82 -9.28
N TYR A 59 -7.76 14.17 -10.03
CA TYR A 59 -7.37 13.22 -11.08
C TYR A 59 -7.25 13.79 -12.49
N ASN A 60 -7.97 14.88 -12.79
CA ASN A 60 -8.01 15.47 -14.11
C ASN A 60 -7.94 17.00 -14.02
N THR A 61 -6.89 17.47 -13.36
CA THR A 61 -6.71 18.88 -12.99
C THR A 61 -6.86 19.83 -14.18
N THR A 62 -6.28 19.48 -15.34
CA THR A 62 -6.30 20.34 -16.53
C THR A 62 -7.72 20.55 -17.06
N ASP A 63 -8.49 19.48 -17.22
CA ASP A 63 -9.87 19.59 -17.71
C ASP A 63 -10.78 20.31 -16.70
N PHE A 64 -10.55 20.07 -15.40
CA PHE A 64 -11.32 20.73 -14.34
C PHE A 64 -11.11 22.25 -14.35
N VAL A 65 -9.85 22.71 -14.45
CA VAL A 65 -9.54 24.15 -14.41
C VAL A 65 -9.89 24.87 -15.72
N GLU A 66 -10.05 24.17 -16.84
CA GLU A 66 -10.57 24.76 -18.08
C GLU A 66 -12.06 25.07 -18.01
N THR A 67 -12.80 24.31 -17.21
CA THR A 67 -14.26 24.42 -17.07
C THR A 67 -14.70 25.21 -15.84
N HIS A 68 -13.78 25.48 -14.91
CA HIS A 68 -14.03 26.21 -13.67
C HIS A 68 -13.12 27.45 -13.55
N ASP A 69 -13.71 28.61 -13.25
CA ASP A 69 -12.96 29.86 -13.03
C ASP A 69 -12.31 29.86 -11.62
N ILE A 70 -11.13 29.25 -11.51
CA ILE A 70 -10.37 29.13 -10.28
C ILE A 70 -9.17 30.09 -10.31
N ALA A 71 -9.15 31.05 -9.40
CA ALA A 71 -8.02 31.96 -9.26
C ALA A 71 -6.74 31.22 -8.83
N ASP A 72 -5.58 31.67 -9.33
CA ASP A 72 -4.29 31.01 -9.11
C ASP A 72 -3.96 30.74 -7.62
N GLN A 73 -4.34 31.65 -6.72
CA GLN A 73 -4.12 31.48 -5.27
C GLN A 73 -4.86 30.27 -4.67
N PHE A 74 -5.93 29.80 -5.32
CA PHE A 74 -6.72 28.64 -4.89
C PHE A 74 -6.33 27.35 -5.60
N ASN A 75 -5.60 27.44 -6.72
CA ASN A 75 -5.17 26.31 -7.53
C ASN A 75 -3.87 25.72 -6.98
N PHE A 76 -3.96 24.94 -5.91
CA PHE A 76 -2.80 24.43 -5.17
C PHE A 76 -1.98 23.35 -5.89
N LEU A 77 -2.47 22.80 -7.02
CA LEU A 77 -1.72 21.89 -7.87
C LEU A 77 -0.93 22.64 -8.95
N LYS A 78 -1.33 23.88 -9.28
CA LYS A 78 -0.70 24.67 -10.35
C LYS A 78 0.65 25.22 -9.94
N VAL A 79 1.62 25.06 -10.83
CA VAL A 79 2.93 25.68 -10.76
C VAL A 79 3.07 26.68 -11.90
N ILE A 80 3.51 27.90 -11.57
CA ILE A 80 3.83 28.95 -12.53
C ILE A 80 5.30 29.29 -12.35
N THR A 81 6.09 29.01 -13.39
CA THR A 81 7.49 29.43 -13.49
C THR A 81 7.64 30.50 -14.57
N ASP A 82 8.84 31.06 -14.72
CA ASP A 82 9.12 32.04 -15.78
C ASP A 82 8.98 31.42 -17.20
N ASP A 83 9.16 30.11 -17.33
CA ASP A 83 9.25 29.41 -18.62
C ASP A 83 8.00 28.53 -18.93
N GLU A 84 7.31 28.04 -17.91
CA GLU A 84 6.20 27.10 -18.07
C GLU A 84 5.14 27.16 -16.96
N VAL A 85 3.93 26.72 -17.31
CA VAL A 85 2.82 26.44 -16.39
C VAL A 85 2.51 24.95 -16.48
N PHE A 86 2.56 24.27 -15.34
CA PHE A 86 2.22 22.85 -15.23
C PHE A 86 1.45 22.61 -13.93
N TYR A 87 0.99 21.36 -13.72
CA TYR A 87 0.26 20.94 -12.53
C TYR A 87 0.99 19.75 -11.90
N TYR A 88 1.14 19.77 -10.58
CA TYR A 88 1.54 18.58 -9.85
C TYR A 88 0.43 17.53 -9.90
N GLU A 89 0.84 16.27 -10.03
CA GLU A 89 -0.03 15.16 -9.69
C GLU A 89 -0.37 15.23 -8.20
N TRP A 90 -1.57 14.76 -7.83
CA TRP A 90 -2.05 14.86 -6.46
C TRP A 90 -1.15 14.12 -5.45
N TYR A 91 -0.44 13.08 -5.88
CA TYR A 91 0.50 12.28 -5.09
C TYR A 91 1.94 12.82 -5.08
N ASP A 92 2.24 13.88 -5.83
CA ASP A 92 3.59 14.49 -5.92
C ASP A 92 3.57 15.99 -5.59
N ASN A 93 2.54 16.45 -4.88
CA ASN A 93 2.43 17.84 -4.45
C ASN A 93 3.41 18.16 -3.30
N PRO A 94 4.17 19.27 -3.34
CA PRO A 94 5.13 19.61 -2.30
C PRO A 94 4.52 19.94 -0.93
N ASN A 95 3.21 20.17 -0.84
CA ASN A 95 2.47 20.40 0.40
C ASN A 95 1.84 19.12 0.98
N ILE A 96 2.20 17.95 0.46
CA ILE A 96 1.83 16.66 1.05
C ILE A 96 2.46 16.56 2.44
N GLU A 97 1.62 16.39 3.45
CA GLU A 97 2.03 16.10 4.82
C GLU A 97 2.20 14.59 5.03
N LEU A 98 1.39 13.80 4.33
CA LEU A 98 1.45 12.35 4.36
C LEU A 98 1.01 11.77 3.02
N HIS A 99 1.75 10.78 2.54
CA HIS A 99 1.42 10.00 1.35
C HIS A 99 1.71 8.53 1.63
N GLN A 100 0.78 7.66 1.23
CA GLN A 100 0.84 6.23 1.48
C GLN A 100 0.25 5.46 0.31
N TYR A 101 0.82 4.27 0.06
CA TYR A 101 0.28 3.26 -0.83
C TYR A 101 0.35 1.87 -0.19
N GLY A 102 -0.76 1.12 -0.19
CA GLY A 102 -0.74 -0.26 0.29
C GLY A 102 -2.11 -0.92 0.43
N ALA A 103 -2.09 -2.19 0.82
CA ALA A 103 -3.30 -2.96 1.09
C ALA A 103 -3.86 -2.63 2.48
N ASN A 104 -5.19 -2.46 2.56
CA ASN A 104 -5.86 -2.36 3.84
C ASN A 104 -5.94 -3.76 4.48
N ILE A 105 -5.47 -3.87 5.73
CA ILE A 105 -5.30 -5.17 6.38
C ILE A 105 -6.63 -5.93 6.53
N ASP A 106 -7.75 -5.23 6.77
CA ASP A 106 -9.10 -5.81 6.93
C ASP A 106 -9.67 -6.41 5.64
N SER A 107 -9.04 -6.13 4.50
CA SER A 107 -9.57 -6.49 3.17
C SER A 107 -8.50 -7.12 2.27
N SER A 108 -7.50 -7.73 2.90
CA SER A 108 -6.36 -8.34 2.22
C SER A 108 -6.14 -9.81 2.62
N GLY A 109 -5.53 -10.53 1.69
CA GLY A 109 -5.05 -11.89 1.85
C GLY A 109 -3.56 -11.97 1.51
N ILE A 110 -2.97 -13.10 1.86
CA ILE A 110 -1.55 -13.41 1.66
C ILE A 110 -1.40 -14.73 0.91
N THR A 111 -0.51 -14.72 -0.09
CA THR A 111 -0.04 -15.94 -0.75
C THR A 111 1.47 -16.06 -0.59
N VAL A 112 1.95 -17.27 -0.34
CA VAL A 112 3.38 -17.58 -0.31
C VAL A 112 3.63 -18.76 -1.23
N ASP A 113 4.28 -18.50 -2.35
CA ASP A 113 4.54 -19.49 -3.40
C ASP A 113 6.02 -19.87 -3.43
N GLU A 114 6.31 -21.17 -3.44
CA GLU A 114 7.65 -21.69 -3.63
C GLU A 114 8.01 -21.69 -5.11
N HIS A 115 9.22 -21.24 -5.43
CA HIS A 115 9.75 -21.16 -6.78
C HIS A 115 11.09 -21.91 -6.91
N GLU A 116 11.45 -22.31 -8.13
CA GLU A 116 12.72 -23.00 -8.43
C GLU A 116 13.96 -22.16 -8.13
N ASN A 117 13.89 -20.84 -8.32
CA ASN A 117 14.95 -19.88 -8.03
C ASN A 117 14.38 -18.48 -7.68
N GLY A 118 15.26 -17.53 -7.38
CA GLY A 118 14.89 -16.16 -6.99
C GLY A 118 14.63 -15.18 -8.14
N GLU A 119 14.60 -15.63 -9.40
CA GLU A 119 14.37 -14.75 -10.54
C GLU A 119 12.88 -14.38 -10.71
N TYR A 120 12.62 -13.22 -11.32
CA TYR A 120 11.26 -12.70 -11.52
C TYR A 120 10.31 -13.67 -12.24
N HIS A 121 10.83 -14.41 -13.22
CA HIS A 121 10.08 -15.39 -14.02
C HIS A 121 10.35 -16.84 -13.59
N SER A 122 10.78 -17.07 -12.36
CA SER A 122 11.05 -18.43 -11.87
C SER A 122 9.81 -19.31 -11.95
N GLU A 123 10.00 -20.59 -12.30
CA GLU A 123 8.91 -21.57 -12.33
C GLU A 123 8.32 -21.76 -10.92
N PHE A 124 6.98 -21.77 -10.87
CA PHE A 124 6.19 -22.07 -9.67
C PHE A 124 6.29 -23.56 -9.34
N ILE A 125 6.40 -23.88 -8.05
CA ILE A 125 6.48 -25.24 -7.54
C ILE A 125 5.22 -25.60 -6.75
N ASP A 126 4.91 -24.82 -5.72
CA ASP A 126 3.82 -25.08 -4.79
C ASP A 126 3.40 -23.80 -4.08
N SER A 127 2.14 -23.73 -3.64
CA SER A 127 1.65 -22.63 -2.80
C SER A 127 1.62 -23.12 -1.35
N VAL A 128 2.53 -22.59 -0.52
CA VAL A 128 2.67 -23.02 0.88
C VAL A 128 1.77 -22.22 1.81
N VAL A 129 1.29 -21.06 1.38
CA VAL A 129 0.24 -20.27 2.02
C VAL A 129 -0.68 -19.73 0.94
N ASP A 130 -1.98 -19.94 1.12
CA ASP A 130 -3.04 -19.34 0.30
C ASP A 130 -4.19 -18.95 1.24
N SER A 131 -4.13 -17.73 1.78
CA SER A 131 -5.16 -17.18 2.67
C SER A 131 -5.78 -15.94 2.06
N ASN A 132 -7.11 -15.91 2.00
CA ASN A 132 -7.87 -14.72 1.60
C ASN A 132 -8.08 -13.72 2.75
N ASP A 133 -7.63 -14.08 3.95
CA ASP A 133 -7.75 -13.27 5.17
C ASP A 133 -6.41 -13.29 5.89
N ILE A 134 -5.70 -12.17 5.83
CA ILE A 134 -4.39 -12.05 6.45
C ILE A 134 -4.46 -12.05 7.98
N PHE A 135 -5.55 -11.54 8.57
CA PHE A 135 -5.75 -11.59 10.02
C PHE A 135 -5.92 -13.02 10.50
N GLN A 136 -6.77 -13.81 9.83
CA GLN A 136 -6.92 -15.22 10.16
C GLN A 136 -5.59 -15.97 10.02
N PHE A 137 -4.81 -15.67 8.98
CA PHE A 137 -3.47 -16.24 8.81
C PHE A 137 -2.53 -15.88 9.95
N MET A 138 -2.54 -14.62 10.40
CA MET A 138 -1.73 -14.17 11.53
C MET A 138 -2.12 -14.86 12.84
N GLU A 139 -3.43 -14.97 13.11
CA GLU A 139 -3.95 -15.68 14.29
C GLU A 139 -3.58 -17.16 14.27
N ASP A 140 -3.76 -17.84 13.12
CA ASP A 140 -3.49 -19.27 12.98
C ASP A 140 -2.00 -19.63 13.16
N ASN A 141 -1.11 -18.65 12.99
CA ASN A 141 0.34 -18.83 13.07
C ASN A 141 0.97 -18.09 14.27
N ASP A 142 0.16 -17.58 15.21
CA ASP A 142 0.61 -16.82 16.38
C ASP A 142 1.60 -15.69 16.02
N LEU A 143 1.30 -14.93 14.94
CA LEU A 143 2.16 -13.84 14.48
C LEU A 143 1.92 -12.56 15.30
N ASP A 144 3.00 -11.93 15.76
CA ASP A 144 2.95 -10.62 16.39
C ASP A 144 2.59 -9.55 15.32
N ASN A 145 1.56 -8.74 15.59
CA ASN A 145 1.27 -7.55 14.81
C ASN A 145 2.11 -6.37 15.33
N ILE A 146 2.68 -5.59 14.41
CA ILE A 146 3.26 -4.29 14.74
C ILE A 146 2.42 -3.23 14.07
N THR A 147 1.45 -2.71 14.81
CA THR A 147 0.69 -1.53 14.38
C THR A 147 1.46 -0.28 14.79
N CYS A 148 1.96 0.44 13.80
CA CYS A 148 2.44 1.79 13.96
C CYS A 148 1.25 2.77 13.89
N VAL A 149 1.35 3.87 14.61
CA VAL A 149 0.41 4.99 14.45
C VAL A 149 1.11 6.02 13.57
N CYS A 150 0.35 6.68 12.70
CA CYS A 150 0.83 7.83 11.92
C CYS A 150 1.72 8.75 12.80
N PRO A 151 2.94 9.13 12.35
CA PRO A 151 3.96 9.77 13.18
C PRO A 151 3.51 11.06 13.90
N ASP A 152 2.50 11.75 13.35
CA ASP A 152 1.85 12.90 13.97
C ASP A 152 0.44 12.51 14.41
N GLU A 153 0.25 12.31 15.72
CA GLU A 153 -1.02 11.89 16.34
C GLU A 153 -2.21 12.81 16.01
N GLN A 154 -1.97 14.01 15.48
CA GLN A 154 -3.01 14.97 15.09
C GLN A 154 -2.90 15.37 13.62
N CYS A 155 -3.95 15.07 12.86
CA CYS A 155 -4.14 15.59 11.51
C CYS A 155 -4.04 17.13 11.51
N PRO A 156 -3.24 17.74 10.60
CA PRO A 156 -3.16 19.18 10.48
C PRO A 156 -4.52 19.83 10.24
N THR A 157 -4.65 21.09 10.63
CA THR A 157 -5.84 21.88 10.30
C THR A 157 -5.79 22.31 8.84
N TYR A 158 -6.91 22.22 8.13
CA TYR A 158 -7.05 22.61 6.73
C TYR A 158 -6.32 21.66 5.77
N VAL A 159 -6.77 20.42 5.73
CA VAL A 159 -6.21 19.40 4.85
C VAL A 159 -7.24 19.00 3.80
N LEU A 160 -6.79 18.86 2.56
CA LEU A 160 -7.53 18.09 1.56
C LEU A 160 -6.94 16.69 1.52
N HIS A 161 -7.77 15.73 1.87
CA HIS A 161 -7.47 14.31 1.80
C HIS A 161 -8.03 13.76 0.49
N PHE A 162 -7.21 13.01 -0.22
CA PHE A 162 -7.59 12.31 -1.43
C PHE A 162 -7.15 10.85 -1.35
N SER A 163 -8.06 9.94 -1.68
CA SER A 163 -7.77 8.50 -1.74
C SER A 163 -8.20 7.92 -3.08
N SER A 164 -7.28 7.22 -3.73
CA SER A 164 -7.51 6.27 -4.81
C SER A 164 -7.83 4.91 -4.20
N TYR A 165 -8.99 4.32 -4.49
CA TYR A 165 -9.34 2.98 -4.04
C TYR A 165 -9.08 1.96 -5.14
N GLU A 166 -8.33 0.92 -4.81
CA GLU A 166 -7.83 -0.02 -5.78
C GLU A 166 -8.03 -1.47 -5.34
N LYS A 167 -8.01 -2.38 -6.31
CA LYS A 167 -8.00 -3.82 -6.07
C LYS A 167 -6.88 -4.47 -6.85
N GLY A 168 -6.11 -5.32 -6.20
CA GLY A 168 -5.08 -6.13 -6.85
C GLY A 168 -4.00 -6.58 -5.89
N THR A 169 -2.77 -6.69 -6.40
CA THR A 169 -1.58 -7.04 -5.64
C THR A 169 -0.87 -5.75 -5.23
N PHE A 170 -0.78 -5.48 -3.93
CA PHE A 170 -0.14 -4.27 -3.39
C PHE A 170 1.32 -4.51 -2.98
N PHE A 171 1.65 -5.76 -2.68
CA PHE A 171 2.99 -6.16 -2.30
C PHE A 171 3.36 -7.45 -3.02
N ASP A 172 4.57 -7.49 -3.57
CA ASP A 172 5.16 -8.68 -4.16
C ASP A 172 6.65 -8.74 -3.82
N GLY A 173 7.02 -9.59 -2.87
CA GLY A 173 8.39 -9.70 -2.39
C GLY A 173 8.97 -11.10 -2.61
N ARG A 174 10.29 -11.18 -2.80
CA ARG A 174 11.02 -12.44 -2.97
C ARG A 174 12.02 -12.65 -1.85
N ILE A 175 12.07 -13.87 -1.32
CA ILE A 175 13.02 -14.25 -0.27
C ILE A 175 13.73 -15.56 -0.60
N GLU A 176 14.98 -15.66 -0.14
CA GLU A 176 15.78 -16.88 -0.12
C GLU A 176 15.85 -17.41 1.32
N VAL A 177 15.47 -18.67 1.53
CA VAL A 177 15.35 -19.27 2.87
C VAL A 177 16.14 -20.58 2.94
N ALA A 178 16.84 -20.77 4.05
CA ALA A 178 17.44 -22.05 4.39
C ALA A 178 16.37 -23.00 4.96
N GLY A 179 15.98 -24.01 4.17
CA GLY A 179 14.90 -24.94 4.49
C GLY A 179 13.52 -24.45 4.05
N LYS A 180 12.47 -24.99 4.68
CA LYS A 180 11.08 -24.66 4.35
C LYS A 180 10.68 -23.30 4.93
N PHE A 181 9.70 -22.66 4.30
CA PHE A 181 9.03 -21.48 4.84
C PHE A 181 8.49 -21.78 6.24
N ASP A 182 8.84 -20.91 7.16
CA ASP A 182 8.37 -20.88 8.55
C ASP A 182 7.54 -19.60 8.74
N PRO A 183 6.20 -19.70 8.83
CA PRO A 183 5.32 -18.54 9.00
C PRO A 183 5.67 -17.68 10.22
N ALA A 184 6.15 -18.29 11.31
CA ALA A 184 6.48 -17.60 12.56
C ALA A 184 7.64 -16.59 12.43
N LYS A 185 8.35 -16.58 11.29
CA LYS A 185 9.39 -15.61 10.98
C LYS A 185 8.87 -14.41 10.18
N LEU A 186 7.64 -14.45 9.71
CA LEU A 186 7.01 -13.34 9.02
C LEU A 186 6.54 -12.30 10.05
N LYS A 187 6.77 -11.02 9.77
CA LYS A 187 6.13 -9.91 10.48
C LYS A 187 5.49 -8.97 9.47
N ILE A 188 4.25 -8.61 9.75
CA ILE A 188 3.47 -7.65 8.98
C ILE A 188 3.37 -6.39 9.83
N VAL A 189 3.86 -5.28 9.28
CA VAL A 189 3.80 -3.96 9.90
C VAL A 189 2.67 -3.19 9.23
N THR A 190 1.77 -2.68 10.04
CA THR A 190 0.69 -1.80 9.59
C THR A 190 0.89 -0.39 10.09
N THR A 191 0.19 0.55 9.47
CA THR A 191 0.09 1.92 9.96
C THR A 191 -1.37 2.37 9.93
N GLU A 192 -1.87 2.85 11.07
CA GLU A 192 -3.18 3.50 11.17
C GLU A 192 -3.04 4.99 10.79
N PHE A 193 -3.82 5.43 9.79
CA PHE A 193 -3.81 6.80 9.26
C PHE A 193 -4.95 7.65 9.84
N TRP A 194 -4.92 8.96 9.57
CA TRP A 194 -5.90 9.92 10.15
C TRP A 194 -7.35 9.66 9.73
N ASN A 195 -7.58 8.97 8.61
CA ASN A 195 -8.90 8.52 8.17
C ASN A 195 -9.37 7.23 8.88
N GLY A 196 -8.54 6.64 9.75
CA GLY A 196 -8.80 5.40 10.48
C GLY A 196 -8.51 4.13 9.69
N GLU A 197 -7.96 4.22 8.47
CA GLU A 197 -7.54 3.03 7.73
C GLU A 197 -6.21 2.49 8.28
N GLU A 198 -6.15 1.16 8.39
CA GLU A 198 -4.92 0.45 8.77
C GLU A 198 -4.34 -0.23 7.52
N ILE A 199 -3.21 0.31 7.04
CA ILE A 199 -2.57 -0.12 5.79
C ILE A 199 -1.29 -0.87 6.09
N ILE A 200 -1.04 -1.96 5.36
CA ILE A 200 0.22 -2.70 5.42
C ILE A 200 1.32 -1.85 4.77
N THR A 201 2.35 -1.50 5.56
CA THR A 201 3.44 -0.60 5.14
C THR A 201 4.79 -1.30 4.99
N SER A 202 5.02 -2.39 5.71
CA SER A 202 6.25 -3.15 5.59
C SER A 202 6.02 -4.62 5.94
N ILE A 203 6.80 -5.49 5.29
CA ILE A 203 6.81 -6.93 5.56
C ILE A 203 8.26 -7.32 5.78
N THR A 204 8.50 -8.06 6.86
CA THR A 204 9.83 -8.61 7.15
C THR A 204 9.77 -10.12 7.25
N TYR A 205 10.85 -10.78 6.88
CA TYR A 205 11.05 -12.21 7.11
C TYR A 205 12.37 -12.42 7.86
N ASN A 206 12.31 -13.06 9.02
CA ASN A 206 13.48 -13.27 9.88
C ASN A 206 14.22 -11.95 10.18
N ASP A 207 13.44 -10.92 10.53
CA ASP A 207 13.89 -9.55 10.87
C ASP A 207 14.61 -8.80 9.72
N VAL A 208 14.47 -9.28 8.48
CA VAL A 208 14.96 -8.60 7.28
C VAL A 208 13.76 -8.09 6.50
N GLU A 209 13.74 -6.79 6.22
CA GLU A 209 12.73 -6.17 5.36
C GLU A 209 12.77 -6.75 3.96
N ILE A 210 11.59 -7.01 3.40
CA ILE A 210 11.42 -7.61 2.09
C ILE A 210 11.09 -6.48 1.11
N ASP A 211 11.92 -6.34 0.08
CA ASP A 211 11.67 -5.37 -0.97
C ASP A 211 10.37 -5.69 -1.71
N ASN A 212 9.56 -4.66 -1.97
CA ASN A 212 8.38 -4.77 -2.81
C ASN A 212 8.79 -4.62 -4.28
N ASP A 213 8.86 -5.74 -4.99
CA ASP A 213 9.28 -5.83 -6.40
C ASP A 213 8.16 -5.48 -7.39
N GLY A 214 6.95 -5.18 -6.92
CA GLY A 214 5.90 -4.69 -7.78
C GLY A 214 4.50 -4.74 -7.17
N ALA A 215 3.66 -3.87 -7.71
CA ALA A 215 2.23 -3.88 -7.47
C ALA A 215 1.49 -3.88 -8.80
N GLU A 216 0.43 -4.67 -8.89
CA GLU A 216 -0.51 -4.64 -10.01
C GLU A 216 -1.92 -4.47 -9.44
N THR A 217 -2.38 -3.24 -9.48
CA THR A 217 -3.68 -2.84 -8.96
C THR A 217 -4.54 -2.23 -10.06
N ARG A 218 -5.84 -2.18 -9.80
CA ARG A 218 -6.83 -1.60 -10.70
C ARG A 218 -7.74 -0.68 -9.93
N ASP A 219 -7.81 0.56 -10.40
CA ASP A 219 -8.72 1.59 -9.90
C ASP A 219 -10.16 1.08 -9.77
N LYS A 220 -10.80 1.46 -8.67
CA LYS A 220 -12.20 1.19 -8.32
C LYS A 220 -12.97 2.49 -8.06
N GLY A 221 -12.29 3.63 -8.00
CA GLY A 221 -12.85 4.94 -7.70
C GLY A 221 -11.98 5.71 -6.72
N CYS A 222 -12.39 6.93 -6.41
CA CYS A 222 -11.71 7.76 -5.42
C CYS A 222 -12.69 8.41 -4.46
N GLU A 223 -12.11 8.99 -3.42
CA GLU A 223 -12.77 9.90 -2.52
C GLU A 223 -11.90 11.12 -2.27
N VAL A 224 -12.56 12.26 -2.10
CA VAL A 224 -11.94 13.51 -1.69
C VAL A 224 -12.71 14.06 -0.50
N SER A 225 -11.98 14.44 0.54
CA SER A 225 -12.55 15.03 1.74
C SER A 225 -11.68 16.19 2.25
N LEU A 226 -12.31 17.08 3.02
CA LEU A 226 -11.68 18.25 3.61
C LEU A 226 -11.77 18.08 5.13
N LEU A 227 -10.61 18.04 5.80
CA LEU A 227 -10.43 17.75 7.23
C LEU A 227 -10.04 19.02 8.02
#